data_AF-A0A957EUD6-F1
#
_entry.id   AF-A0A957EUD6-F1
#
_cell.length_a   1.000
_cell.length_b   1.000
_cell.length_c   1.000
_cell.angle_alpha   90.00
_cell.angle_beta   90.00
_cell.angle_gamma   90.00
#
_symmetry.space_group_name_H-M   'P 1'
#
loop_
_entity.id
_entity.type
_entity.pdbx_description
1 polymer ?
#
loop_
_entity_poly.entity_id
_entity_poly.type
_entity_poly.pdbx_seq_one_letter_code
_entity_poly.pdbx_strand_id
1 'polypeptide(L)'
;MNFLGTSRPFFSPSHSTITENRQFTYPRYNQQMLTAVWFILGLLLGIGINGLADFLPHYRLQPALIRPFFSYFHPPRSSRDWLTLAATAVFLALLTTNTQHWLTLPFNTLYIAILILIIVIDLEHKLIFNQVTYPGTAVVLLGSFLVDDNSIGLALAGTAVGGFIFYVIYWVGSRLFGDGALGFGDVKLAMLLGAMLGFHRIFFGLLLGVLLGGLISLLLLLTRRVSRHDALPYGQYLALGGIVMLIWGQEIIAWYLA
;
A
#
# COMPACT_ATOMS: atom_id res chain seq x y z
N MET A 1 -59.09 -31.22 54.83
CA MET A 1 -59.02 -30.12 55.80
C MET A 1 -57.89 -29.20 55.39
N ASN A 2 -58.25 -27.98 54.98
CA ASN A 2 -57.35 -26.94 54.50
C ASN A 2 -56.59 -26.30 55.66
N PHE A 3 -55.29 -26.04 55.50
CA PHE A 3 -54.58 -24.99 56.24
C PHE A 3 -53.53 -24.32 55.32
N LEU A 4 -53.82 -23.05 55.01
CA LEU A 4 -52.92 -21.89 54.88
C LEU A 4 -51.60 -22.09 54.09
N GLY A 5 -51.32 -21.42 52.97
CA GLY A 5 -51.50 -19.99 52.75
C GLY A 5 -50.19 -19.24 53.04
N THR A 6 -49.22 -19.27 52.12
CA THR A 6 -48.23 -18.20 51.98
C THR A 6 -47.91 -17.99 50.50
N SER A 7 -48.51 -16.94 49.95
CA SER A 7 -48.12 -16.27 48.71
C SER A 7 -46.64 -15.87 48.76
N ARG A 8 -45.84 -16.33 47.79
CA ARG A 8 -44.55 -15.71 47.46
C ARG A 8 -44.71 -14.96 46.15
N PRO A 9 -44.22 -13.71 46.06
CA PRO A 9 -44.53 -12.83 44.94
C PRO A 9 -43.80 -13.27 43.68
N PHE A 10 -44.54 -13.18 42.58
CA PHE A 10 -44.08 -13.20 41.20
C PHE A 10 -43.08 -12.03 41.03
N PHE A 11 -41.79 -12.33 40.83
CA PHE A 11 -40.79 -11.37 40.39
C PHE A 11 -40.05 -11.94 39.18
N SER A 12 -40.42 -11.41 38.02
CA SER A 12 -39.63 -11.29 36.79
C SER A 12 -39.93 -9.86 36.29
N PRO A 13 -38.97 -9.06 35.76
CA PRO A 13 -37.87 -9.51 34.92
C PRO A 13 -36.54 -8.72 35.05
N SER A 14 -35.59 -9.12 34.19
CA SER A 14 -34.45 -8.38 33.63
C SER A 14 -33.24 -8.06 34.52
N HIS A 15 -32.16 -8.83 34.37
CA HIS A 15 -30.85 -8.23 34.14
C HIS A 15 -30.14 -8.95 32.98
N SER A 16 -30.23 -8.28 31.84
CA SER A 16 -29.41 -8.37 30.66
C SER A 16 -27.93 -8.57 30.97
N THR A 17 -27.35 -9.59 30.34
CA THR A 17 -26.19 -9.41 29.46
C THR A 17 -25.09 -8.48 29.98
N ILE A 18 -24.24 -8.99 30.88
CA ILE A 18 -22.88 -8.46 31.05
C ILE A 18 -21.92 -9.42 30.34
N THR A 19 -22.14 -9.63 29.04
CA THR A 19 -20.99 -9.63 28.14
C THR A 19 -20.65 -8.17 27.99
N GLU A 20 -19.83 -7.66 28.91
CA GLU A 20 -19.16 -6.38 28.76
C GLU A 20 -18.25 -6.52 27.53
N ASN A 21 -18.87 -6.32 26.38
CA ASN A 21 -18.22 -6.05 25.12
C ASN A 21 -17.45 -4.76 25.38
N ARG A 22 -16.21 -4.88 25.87
CA ARG A 22 -15.24 -3.79 25.77
C ARG A 22 -14.96 -3.62 24.28
N GLN A 23 -15.94 -3.05 23.58
CA GLN A 23 -15.68 -2.21 22.44
C GLN A 23 -14.76 -1.14 23.01
N PHE A 24 -13.45 -1.32 22.82
CA PHE A 24 -12.47 -0.27 22.98
C PHE A 24 -12.94 0.87 22.09
N THR A 25 -13.74 1.73 22.69
CA THR A 25 -14.38 2.84 22.01
C THR A 25 -13.26 3.83 21.80
N TYR A 26 -12.78 3.88 20.57
CA TYR A 26 -11.72 4.78 20.15
C TYR A 26 -12.00 6.20 20.65
N PRO A 27 -10.96 6.97 21.03
CA PRO A 27 -11.15 8.40 21.18
C PRO A 27 -11.74 8.91 19.86
N ARG A 28 -12.93 9.54 19.92
CA ARG A 28 -13.52 10.25 18.78
C ARG A 28 -12.60 11.41 18.44
N TYR A 29 -11.49 11.14 17.76
CA TYR A 29 -10.74 12.17 17.06
C TYR A 29 -11.70 12.82 16.07
N ASN A 30 -11.68 14.15 16.01
CA ASN A 30 -12.40 14.84 14.95
C ASN A 30 -11.80 14.35 13.62
N GLN A 31 -12.58 13.59 12.84
CA GLN A 31 -12.13 13.02 11.57
C GLN A 31 -11.55 14.09 10.64
N GLN A 32 -12.14 15.28 10.63
CA GLN A 32 -11.62 16.43 9.86
C GLN A 32 -10.23 16.86 10.32
N MET A 33 -9.98 16.86 11.63
CA MET A 33 -8.67 17.19 12.19
C MET A 33 -7.64 16.10 11.84
N LEU A 34 -8.02 14.83 11.93
CA LEU A 34 -7.16 13.70 11.56
C LEU A 34 -6.75 13.78 10.09
N THR A 35 -7.73 13.96 9.18
CA THR A 35 -7.48 14.14 7.75
C THR A 35 -6.57 15.35 7.48
N ALA A 36 -6.80 16.48 8.15
CA ALA A 36 -5.97 17.67 7.99
C ALA A 36 -4.51 17.43 8.44
N VAL A 37 -4.32 16.75 9.58
CA VAL A 37 -2.98 16.40 10.08
C VAL A 37 -2.26 15.48 9.09
N TRP A 38 -2.93 14.45 8.56
CA TRP A 38 -2.32 13.52 7.60
C TRP A 38 -2.07 14.17 6.24
N PHE A 39 -2.92 15.12 5.83
CA PHE A 39 -2.68 15.91 4.63
C PHE A 39 -1.39 16.74 4.77
N ILE A 40 -1.23 17.47 5.88
CA ILE A 40 -0.01 18.25 6.15
C ILE A 40 1.22 17.35 6.25
N LEU A 41 1.09 16.22 6.95
CA LEU A 41 2.14 15.20 7.02
C LEU A 41 2.52 14.69 5.64
N GLY A 42 1.55 14.49 4.74
CA GLY A 42 1.79 14.07 3.38
C GLY A 42 2.50 15.13 2.53
N LEU A 43 2.24 16.42 2.75
CA LEU A 43 3.03 17.48 2.12
C LEU A 43 4.49 17.42 2.57
N LEU A 44 4.75 17.24 3.87
CA LEU A 44 6.10 17.12 4.43
C LEU A 44 6.82 15.86 3.93
N LEU A 45 6.14 14.71 3.95
CA LEU A 45 6.68 13.45 3.43
C LEU A 45 6.93 13.52 1.92
N GLY A 46 6.10 14.25 1.17
CA GLY A 46 6.31 14.48 -0.27
C GLY A 46 7.65 15.15 -0.58
N ILE A 47 8.10 16.10 0.25
CA ILE A 47 9.43 16.71 0.13
C ILE A 47 10.52 15.65 0.38
N GLY A 48 10.33 14.80 1.39
CA GLY A 48 11.24 13.70 1.70
C GLY A 48 11.34 12.68 0.56
N ILE A 49 10.21 12.29 -0.02
CA ILE A 49 10.12 11.37 -1.15
C ILE A 49 10.85 11.96 -2.37
N ASN A 50 10.61 13.23 -2.68
CA ASN A 50 11.31 13.93 -3.76
C ASN A 50 12.84 13.87 -3.58
N GLY A 51 13.34 14.20 -2.38
CA GLY A 51 14.78 14.15 -2.11
C GLY A 51 15.37 12.74 -2.19
N LEU A 52 14.64 11.73 -1.72
CA LEU A 52 15.06 10.32 -1.82
C LEU A 52 15.03 9.82 -3.27
N ALA A 53 14.02 10.20 -4.05
CA ALA A 53 13.90 9.87 -5.46
C ALA A 53 15.08 10.45 -6.27
N ASP A 54 15.56 11.64 -5.92
CA ASP A 54 16.74 12.22 -6.56
C ASP A 54 18.04 11.57 -6.08
N PHE A 55 18.15 11.22 -4.79
CA PHE A 55 19.37 10.68 -4.19
C PHE A 55 19.70 9.24 -4.62
N LEU A 56 18.70 8.33 -4.56
CA LEU A 56 18.93 6.89 -4.73
C LEU A 56 19.47 6.51 -6.13
N PRO A 57 18.96 7.08 -7.24
CA PRO A 57 19.47 6.79 -8.57
C PRO A 57 20.90 7.28 -8.78
N HIS A 58 21.24 8.48 -8.27
CA HIS A 58 22.61 9.02 -8.36
C HIS A 58 23.63 8.11 -7.68
N TYR A 59 23.28 7.53 -6.53
CA TYR A 59 24.15 6.59 -5.82
C TYR A 59 24.51 5.35 -6.66
N ARG A 60 23.58 4.89 -7.52
CA ARG A 60 23.77 3.67 -8.32
C ARG A 60 24.29 3.92 -9.73
N LEU A 61 23.82 4.99 -10.39
CA LEU A 61 24.10 5.26 -11.80
C LEU A 61 25.31 6.17 -12.02
N GLN A 62 25.56 7.11 -11.09
CA GLN A 62 26.60 8.14 -11.23
C GLN A 62 27.32 8.43 -9.91
N PRO A 63 28.03 7.44 -9.32
CA PRO A 63 28.60 7.57 -7.98
C PRO A 63 29.65 8.69 -7.85
N ALA A 64 30.28 9.10 -8.95
CA ALA A 64 31.26 10.18 -8.97
C ALA A 64 30.67 11.59 -8.79
N LEU A 65 29.34 11.75 -8.92
CA LEU A 65 28.63 13.04 -8.85
C LEU A 65 27.76 13.19 -7.59
N ILE A 66 27.94 12.31 -6.59
CA ILE A 66 27.15 12.33 -5.36
C ILE A 66 27.44 13.61 -4.58
N ARG A 67 26.38 14.41 -4.38
CA ARG A 67 26.40 15.57 -3.48
C ARG A 67 26.10 15.12 -2.05
N PRO A 68 26.33 15.96 -1.02
CA PRO A 68 25.91 15.62 0.35
C PRO A 68 24.42 15.26 0.42
N PHE A 69 24.05 14.23 1.19
CA PHE A 69 22.68 13.69 1.26
C PHE A 69 21.59 14.77 1.44
N PHE A 70 21.81 15.74 2.33
CA PHE A 70 20.84 16.80 2.59
C PHE A 70 20.64 17.77 1.43
N SER A 71 21.57 17.83 0.46
CA SER A 71 21.45 18.72 -0.70
C SER A 71 20.34 18.30 -1.68
N TYR A 72 19.89 17.05 -1.61
CA TYR A 72 18.78 16.54 -2.41
C TYR A 72 17.41 16.95 -1.85
N PHE A 73 17.32 17.40 -0.60
CA PHE A 73 16.06 17.81 0.02
C PHE A 73 15.82 19.29 -0.19
N HIS A 74 14.86 19.61 -1.05
CA HIS A 74 14.54 20.98 -1.43
C HIS A 74 13.03 21.17 -1.63
N PRO A 75 12.52 22.40 -1.50
CA PRO A 75 11.13 22.69 -1.86
C PRO A 75 10.88 22.36 -3.35
N PRO A 76 9.65 22.01 -3.74
CA PRO A 76 9.33 21.58 -5.10
C PRO A 76 9.69 22.66 -6.13
N ARG A 77 10.46 22.26 -7.15
CA ARG A 77 10.93 23.13 -8.24
C ARG A 77 10.37 22.70 -9.59
N SER A 78 10.12 21.41 -9.78
CA SER A 78 9.63 20.83 -11.02
C SER A 78 8.14 20.45 -10.93
N SER A 79 7.47 20.27 -12.07
CA SER A 79 6.11 19.75 -12.11
C SER A 79 6.01 18.35 -11.45
N ARG A 80 7.05 17.53 -11.57
CA ARG A 80 7.12 16.22 -10.91
C ARG A 80 7.14 16.35 -9.39
N ASP A 81 7.88 17.32 -8.85
CA ASP A 81 7.98 17.54 -7.40
C ASP A 81 6.62 17.93 -6.83
N TRP A 82 5.93 18.82 -7.53
CA TRP A 82 4.58 19.26 -7.19
C TRP A 82 3.56 18.11 -7.27
N LEU A 83 3.64 17.27 -8.32
CA LEU A 83 2.77 16.10 -8.45
C LEU A 83 3.00 15.09 -7.34
N THR A 84 4.26 14.80 -7.00
CA THR A 84 4.61 13.88 -5.92
C THR A 84 4.10 14.40 -4.57
N LEU A 85 4.30 15.69 -4.31
CA LEU A 85 3.84 16.34 -3.08
C LEU A 85 2.32 16.33 -2.95
N ALA A 86 1.60 16.68 -4.02
CA ALA A 86 0.15 16.64 -4.07
C ALA A 86 -0.38 15.21 -3.92
N ALA A 87 0.17 14.24 -4.66
CA ALA A 87 -0.24 12.84 -4.58
C ALA A 87 -0.04 12.26 -3.18
N THR A 88 1.10 12.54 -2.54
CA THR A 88 1.39 12.07 -1.19
C THR A 88 0.40 12.66 -0.18
N ALA A 89 0.12 13.97 -0.25
CA ALA A 89 -0.85 14.62 0.62
C ALA A 89 -2.27 14.07 0.43
N VAL A 90 -2.70 13.86 -0.82
CA VAL A 90 -4.03 13.32 -1.14
C VAL A 90 -4.16 11.87 -0.67
N PHE A 91 -3.20 10.98 -0.99
CA PHE A 91 -3.29 9.58 -0.58
C PHE A 91 -3.26 9.42 0.94
N LEU A 92 -2.45 10.19 1.66
CA LEU A 92 -2.44 10.13 3.13
C LEU A 92 -3.71 10.72 3.75
N ALA A 93 -4.30 11.76 3.16
CA ALA A 93 -5.61 12.25 3.59
C ALA A 93 -6.70 11.18 3.38
N LEU A 94 -6.72 10.53 2.21
CA LEU A 94 -7.68 9.47 1.89
C LEU A 94 -7.51 8.24 2.79
N LEU A 95 -6.28 7.90 3.18
CA LEU A 95 -6.00 6.81 4.12
C LEU A 95 -6.79 6.96 5.43
N THR A 96 -6.99 8.20 5.91
CA THR A 96 -7.74 8.44 7.17
C THR A 96 -9.22 8.10 7.09
N THR A 97 -9.80 8.00 5.89
CA THR A 97 -11.25 7.82 5.72
C THR A 97 -11.74 6.39 5.97
N ASN A 98 -10.89 5.38 5.74
CA ASN A 98 -11.27 3.96 5.84
C ASN A 98 -10.44 3.19 6.88
N THR A 99 -9.54 3.86 7.60
CA THR A 99 -8.69 3.17 8.58
C THR A 99 -9.41 3.08 9.94
N GLN A 100 -9.65 1.84 10.39
CA GLN A 100 -10.38 1.59 11.64
C GLN A 100 -9.48 1.63 12.90
N HIS A 101 -8.18 1.33 12.77
CA HIS A 101 -7.24 1.22 13.91
C HIS A 101 -6.14 2.30 13.88
N TRP A 102 -5.98 3.06 14.97
CA TRP A 102 -4.98 4.13 15.06
C TRP A 102 -3.52 3.65 14.89
N LEU A 103 -3.22 2.42 15.31
CA LEU A 103 -1.89 1.80 15.13
C LEU A 103 -1.59 1.48 13.68
N THR A 104 -2.60 1.20 12.85
CA THR A 104 -2.39 0.85 11.43
C THR A 104 -2.09 2.06 10.56
N LEU A 105 -2.52 3.26 10.97
CA LEU A 105 -2.27 4.52 10.25
C LEU A 105 -0.79 4.81 10.00
N PRO A 106 0.10 4.85 11.00
CA PRO A 106 1.51 5.15 10.76
C PRO A 106 2.21 4.12 9.85
N PHE A 107 1.88 2.83 9.98
CA PHE A 107 2.44 1.79 9.10
C PHE A 107 1.94 1.94 7.66
N ASN A 108 0.62 2.14 7.46
CA ASN A 108 0.07 2.35 6.13
C ASN A 108 0.58 3.66 5.49
N THR A 109 0.82 4.71 6.29
CA THR A 109 1.49 5.93 5.83
C THR A 109 2.89 5.61 5.28
N LEU A 110 3.68 4.82 6.01
CA LEU A 110 5.01 4.39 5.56
C LEU A 110 4.93 3.56 4.28
N TYR A 111 3.97 2.65 4.17
CA TYR A 111 3.79 1.79 3.00
C TYR A 111 3.44 2.61 1.76
N ILE A 112 2.48 3.55 1.89
CA ILE A 112 2.12 4.47 0.80
C ILE A 112 3.33 5.33 0.41
N ALA A 113 4.11 5.84 1.36
CA ALA A 113 5.31 6.62 1.06
C ALA A 113 6.36 5.81 0.26
N ILE A 114 6.58 4.55 0.63
CA ILE A 114 7.46 3.62 -0.12
C ILE A 114 6.92 3.38 -1.53
N LEU A 115 5.62 3.14 -1.69
CA LEU A 115 5.01 2.89 -3.00
C LEU A 115 5.06 4.13 -3.90
N ILE A 116 4.82 5.33 -3.37
CA ILE A 116 4.97 6.58 -4.12
C ILE A 116 6.43 6.79 -4.52
N LEU A 117 7.39 6.54 -3.63
CA LEU A 117 8.82 6.61 -3.98
C LEU A 117 9.16 5.65 -5.14
N ILE A 118 8.64 4.43 -5.11
CA ILE A 118 8.82 3.46 -6.20
C ILE A 118 8.19 3.98 -7.51
N ILE A 119 6.98 4.53 -7.46
CA ILE A 119 6.30 5.11 -8.64
C ILE A 119 7.14 6.23 -9.26
N VAL A 120 7.66 7.15 -8.44
CA VAL A 120 8.47 8.29 -8.94
C VAL A 120 9.74 7.79 -9.61
N ILE A 121 10.47 6.89 -8.94
CA ILE A 121 11.72 6.33 -9.48
C ILE A 121 11.45 5.50 -10.76
N ASP A 122 10.36 4.73 -10.80
CA ASP A 122 9.98 3.93 -11.97
C ASP A 122 9.63 4.82 -13.17
N LEU A 123 8.89 5.91 -12.95
CA LEU A 123 8.54 6.88 -13.99
C LEU A 123 9.77 7.60 -14.58
N GLU A 124 10.76 7.94 -13.74
CA GLU A 124 11.94 8.70 -14.18
C GLU A 124 13.02 7.81 -14.81
N HIS A 125 13.24 6.62 -14.23
CA HIS A 125 14.40 5.79 -14.54
C HIS A 125 14.04 4.41 -15.11
N LYS A 126 12.76 4.01 -15.12
CA LYS A 126 12.30 2.66 -15.52
C LYS A 126 13.02 1.55 -14.77
N LEU A 127 13.38 1.80 -13.51
CA LEU A 127 14.17 0.91 -12.67
C LEU A 127 13.48 0.69 -11.32
N ILE A 128 13.22 -0.57 -11.00
CA ILE A 128 12.80 -0.96 -9.64
C ILE A 128 14.06 -1.20 -8.81
N PHE A 129 14.36 -0.29 -7.88
CA PHE A 129 15.55 -0.38 -7.05
C PHE A 129 15.38 -1.43 -5.95
N ASN A 130 16.24 -2.45 -5.99
CA ASN A 130 16.39 -3.43 -4.93
C ASN A 130 16.64 -2.78 -3.55
N GLN A 131 17.31 -1.63 -3.54
CA GLN A 131 17.63 -0.83 -2.36
C GLN A 131 16.41 -0.21 -1.68
N VAL A 132 15.25 -0.17 -2.35
CA VAL A 132 13.97 0.23 -1.73
C VAL A 132 13.13 -1.01 -1.42
N THR A 133 13.10 -1.96 -2.36
CA THR A 133 12.16 -3.09 -2.30
C THR A 133 12.50 -4.10 -1.19
N TYR A 134 13.77 -4.50 -1.04
CA TYR A 134 14.17 -5.44 0.01
C TYR A 134 14.09 -4.86 1.43
N PRO A 135 14.69 -3.69 1.73
CA PRO A 135 14.54 -3.11 3.06
C PRO A 135 13.10 -2.73 3.34
N GLY A 136 12.34 -2.26 2.33
CA GLY A 136 10.90 -2.04 2.46
C GLY A 136 10.16 -3.31 2.87
N THR A 137 10.45 -4.46 2.23
CA THR A 137 9.83 -5.75 2.59
C THR A 137 10.19 -6.15 4.02
N ALA A 138 11.45 -5.97 4.41
CA ALA A 138 11.89 -6.28 5.77
C ALA A 138 11.18 -5.40 6.81
N VAL A 139 11.09 -4.09 6.56
CA VAL A 139 10.40 -3.14 7.44
C VAL A 139 8.91 -3.46 7.54
N VAL A 140 8.26 -3.84 6.43
CA VAL A 140 6.86 -4.25 6.41
C VAL A 140 6.65 -5.49 7.28
N LEU A 141 7.45 -6.54 7.08
CA LEU A 141 7.36 -7.77 7.86
C LEU A 141 7.64 -7.54 9.35
N LEU A 142 8.61 -6.69 9.68
CA LEU A 142 8.88 -6.26 11.06
C LEU A 142 7.71 -5.47 11.65
N GLY A 143 7.08 -4.60 10.86
CA GLY A 143 5.88 -3.86 11.25
C GLY A 143 4.67 -4.77 11.47
N SER A 144 4.51 -5.84 10.69
CA SER A 144 3.43 -6.81 10.88
C SER A 144 3.47 -7.43 12.28
N PHE A 145 4.66 -7.76 12.81
CA PHE A 145 4.77 -8.24 14.20
C PHE A 145 4.19 -7.29 15.25
N LEU A 146 4.16 -5.98 14.98
CA LEU A 146 3.75 -4.96 15.95
C LEU A 146 2.26 -4.59 15.85
N VAL A 147 1.59 -4.94 14.75
CA VAL A 147 0.21 -4.51 14.48
C VAL A 147 -0.80 -5.55 14.97
N ASP A 148 -0.58 -6.83 14.68
CA ASP A 148 -1.48 -7.92 15.08
C ASP A 148 -0.78 -9.29 14.97
N ASP A 149 -0.99 -10.19 15.93
CA ASP A 149 -0.29 -11.48 16.04
C ASP A 149 -0.61 -12.41 14.84
N ASN A 150 -1.82 -12.31 14.27
CA ASN A 150 -2.21 -13.08 13.08
C ASN A 150 -1.73 -12.46 11.75
N SER A 151 -1.12 -11.29 11.77
CA SER A 151 -0.80 -10.54 10.55
C SER A 151 0.44 -11.07 9.83
N ILE A 152 1.41 -11.65 10.53
CA ILE A 152 2.67 -12.06 9.90
C ILE A 152 2.51 -13.27 8.98
N GLY A 153 1.70 -14.27 9.38
CA GLY A 153 1.42 -15.43 8.54
C GLY A 153 0.79 -14.99 7.21
N LEU A 154 -0.14 -14.03 7.28
CA LEU A 154 -0.79 -13.45 6.11
C LEU A 154 0.18 -12.61 5.25
N ALA A 155 1.08 -11.84 5.87
CA ALA A 155 2.09 -11.06 5.17
C ALA A 155 3.12 -11.96 4.46
N LEU A 156 3.60 -13.02 5.12
CA LEU A 156 4.50 -14.01 4.53
C LEU A 156 3.83 -14.79 3.41
N ALA A 157 2.60 -15.26 3.61
CA ALA A 157 1.82 -15.93 2.59
C ALA A 157 1.55 -15.00 1.40
N GLY A 158 1.20 -13.74 1.65
CA GLY A 158 1.03 -12.72 0.62
C GLY A 158 2.32 -12.47 -0.16
N THR A 159 3.46 -12.35 0.53
CA THR A 159 4.79 -12.19 -0.08
C THR A 159 5.11 -13.36 -1.01
N ALA A 160 4.94 -14.59 -0.51
CA ALA A 160 5.22 -15.80 -1.26
C ALA A 160 4.30 -15.93 -2.49
N VAL A 161 3.00 -15.69 -2.32
CA VAL A 161 2.00 -15.84 -3.39
C VAL A 161 2.14 -14.74 -4.43
N GLY A 162 2.27 -13.47 -4.01
CA GLY A 162 2.48 -12.36 -4.93
C GLY A 162 3.76 -12.53 -5.74
N GLY A 163 4.85 -12.90 -5.07
CA GLY A 163 6.13 -13.23 -5.72
C GLY A 163 6.00 -14.41 -6.69
N PHE A 164 5.34 -15.49 -6.28
CA PHE A 164 5.15 -16.67 -7.12
C PHE A 164 4.35 -16.37 -8.38
N ILE A 165 3.22 -15.66 -8.26
CA ILE A 165 2.37 -15.28 -9.41
C ILE A 165 3.20 -14.50 -10.44
N PHE A 166 3.88 -13.43 -10.01
CA PHE A 166 4.66 -12.61 -10.92
C PHE A 166 5.92 -13.33 -11.44
N TYR A 167 6.51 -14.23 -10.65
CA TYR A 167 7.62 -15.06 -11.10
C TYR A 167 7.20 -15.99 -12.25
N VAL A 168 6.02 -16.62 -12.14
CA VAL A 168 5.48 -17.45 -13.22
C VAL A 168 5.21 -16.62 -14.46
N ILE A 169 4.62 -15.43 -14.33
CA ILE A 169 4.39 -14.51 -15.45
C ILE A 169 5.72 -14.11 -16.10
N TYR A 170 6.72 -13.75 -15.30
CA TYR A 170 8.08 -13.44 -15.76
C TYR A 170 8.72 -14.61 -16.52
N TRP A 171 8.64 -15.81 -15.97
CA TRP A 171 9.25 -17.02 -16.55
C TRP A 171 8.54 -17.45 -17.85
N VAL A 172 7.20 -17.43 -17.89
CA VAL A 172 6.45 -17.73 -19.11
C VAL A 172 6.67 -16.63 -20.16
N GLY A 173 6.61 -15.37 -19.75
CA GLY A 173 6.80 -14.22 -20.62
C GLY A 173 8.17 -14.20 -21.29
N SER A 174 9.23 -14.46 -20.52
CA SER A 174 10.60 -14.57 -21.08
C SER A 174 10.75 -15.71 -22.09
N ARG A 175 10.06 -16.84 -21.88
CA ARG A 175 10.08 -17.97 -22.84
C ARG A 175 9.30 -17.71 -24.12
N LEU A 176 8.19 -16.97 -24.05
CA LEU A 176 7.32 -16.72 -25.21
C LEU A 176 7.74 -15.50 -26.04
N PHE A 177 8.19 -14.43 -25.37
CA PHE A 177 8.44 -13.14 -26.00
C PHE A 177 9.91 -12.71 -25.96
N GLY A 178 10.79 -13.53 -25.36
CA GLY A 178 12.22 -13.27 -25.23
C GLY A 178 12.59 -12.41 -24.02
N ASP A 179 13.89 -12.18 -23.88
CA ASP A 179 14.46 -11.38 -22.79
C ASP A 179 14.01 -9.91 -22.91
N GLY A 180 13.10 -9.49 -22.02
CA GLY A 180 12.60 -8.11 -21.96
C GLY A 180 11.09 -7.95 -21.79
N ALA A 181 10.31 -9.03 -21.84
CA ALA A 181 8.85 -8.97 -21.75
C ALA A 181 8.32 -8.48 -20.39
N LEU A 182 8.98 -8.90 -19.30
CA LEU A 182 8.66 -8.46 -17.93
C LEU A 182 9.97 -8.35 -17.14
N GLY A 183 10.11 -7.33 -16.31
CA GLY A 183 11.30 -7.16 -15.48
C GLY A 183 11.23 -8.04 -14.23
N PHE A 184 12.35 -8.63 -13.82
CA PHE A 184 12.43 -9.30 -12.50
C PHE A 184 12.18 -8.31 -11.33
N GLY A 185 12.27 -7.00 -11.58
CA GLY A 185 11.86 -5.96 -10.64
C GLY A 185 10.38 -6.06 -10.25
N ASP A 186 9.49 -6.37 -11.20
CA ASP A 186 8.04 -6.46 -10.95
C ASP A 186 7.71 -7.63 -10.01
N VAL A 187 8.46 -8.73 -10.12
CA VAL A 187 8.38 -9.86 -9.17
C VAL A 187 8.69 -9.41 -7.74
N LYS A 188 9.70 -8.55 -7.57
CA LYS A 188 10.07 -8.03 -6.25
C LYS A 188 9.05 -7.06 -5.71
N LEU A 189 8.50 -6.21 -6.57
CA LEU A 189 7.41 -5.33 -6.19
C LEU A 189 6.18 -6.15 -5.77
N ALA A 190 5.85 -7.23 -6.47
CA ALA A 190 4.76 -8.12 -6.10
C ALA A 190 4.99 -8.80 -4.74
N MET A 191 6.23 -9.18 -4.41
CA MET A 191 6.59 -9.65 -3.06
C MET A 191 6.37 -8.58 -2.00
N LEU A 192 6.83 -7.34 -2.24
CA LEU A 192 6.65 -6.21 -1.33
C LEU A 192 5.16 -5.90 -1.11
N LEU A 193 4.38 -5.84 -2.20
CA LEU A 193 2.93 -5.66 -2.13
C LEU A 193 2.28 -6.80 -1.36
N GLY A 194 2.75 -8.04 -1.56
CA GLY A 194 2.29 -9.20 -0.82
C GLY A 194 2.51 -9.07 0.68
N ALA A 195 3.67 -8.55 1.10
CA ALA A 195 3.95 -8.26 2.50
C ALA A 195 3.02 -7.17 3.06
N MET A 196 2.77 -6.10 2.28
CA MET A 196 1.95 -4.96 2.71
C MET A 196 0.46 -5.27 2.78
N LEU A 197 -0.05 -6.03 1.81
CA LEU A 197 -1.47 -6.32 1.62
C LEU A 197 -1.92 -7.61 2.31
N GLY A 198 -0.98 -8.54 2.52
CA GLY A 198 -1.27 -9.89 2.98
C GLY A 198 -1.97 -10.76 1.93
N PHE A 199 -2.15 -12.03 2.29
CA PHE A 199 -2.66 -13.08 1.38
C PHE A 199 -4.01 -12.78 0.73
N HIS A 200 -4.97 -12.20 1.45
CA HIS A 200 -6.31 -11.98 0.91
C HIS A 200 -6.36 -10.84 -0.11
N ARG A 201 -5.64 -9.74 0.16
CA ARG A 201 -5.74 -8.49 -0.62
C ARG A 201 -4.78 -8.46 -1.80
N ILE A 202 -3.71 -9.26 -1.78
CA ILE A 202 -2.69 -9.25 -2.84
C ILE A 202 -3.26 -9.57 -4.22
N PHE A 203 -4.21 -10.52 -4.32
CA PHE A 203 -4.83 -10.87 -5.60
C PHE A 203 -5.51 -9.68 -6.27
N PHE A 204 -6.31 -8.92 -5.51
CA PHE A 204 -6.98 -7.72 -6.00
C PHE A 204 -5.99 -6.60 -6.31
N GLY A 205 -4.95 -6.42 -5.49
CA GLY A 205 -3.93 -5.40 -5.71
C GLY A 205 -3.16 -5.63 -7.01
N LEU A 206 -2.73 -6.88 -7.25
CA LEU A 206 -2.05 -7.28 -8.48
C LEU A 206 -2.99 -7.17 -9.68
N LEU A 207 -4.22 -7.66 -9.57
CA LEU A 207 -5.21 -7.58 -10.65
C LEU A 207 -5.47 -6.13 -11.05
N LEU A 208 -5.72 -5.25 -10.07
CA LEU A 208 -5.98 -3.83 -10.34
C LEU A 208 -4.77 -3.17 -11.00
N GLY A 209 -3.56 -3.48 -10.53
CA GLY A 209 -2.34 -2.96 -11.13
C GLY A 209 -2.12 -3.44 -12.57
N VAL A 210 -2.37 -4.72 -12.87
CA VAL A 210 -2.31 -5.28 -14.22
C VAL A 210 -3.37 -4.67 -15.13
N LEU A 211 -4.59 -4.48 -14.65
CA LEU A 211 -5.65 -3.83 -15.42
C LEU A 211 -5.31 -2.38 -15.74
N LEU A 212 -4.82 -1.61 -14.76
CA LEU A 212 -4.37 -0.23 -14.96
C LEU A 212 -3.20 -0.16 -15.95
N GLY A 213 -2.17 -1.00 -15.76
CA GLY A 213 -1.02 -1.04 -16.64
C GLY A 213 -1.38 -1.46 -18.07
N GLY A 214 -2.22 -2.49 -18.22
CA GLY A 214 -2.73 -2.94 -19.51
C GLY A 214 -3.56 -1.87 -20.22
N LEU A 215 -4.46 -1.18 -19.51
CA LEU A 215 -5.30 -0.13 -20.07
C LEU A 215 -4.45 1.05 -20.59
N ILE A 216 -3.52 1.55 -19.77
CA ILE A 216 -2.65 2.67 -20.18
C ILE A 216 -1.71 2.25 -21.31
N SER A 217 -1.14 1.04 -21.24
CA SER A 217 -0.30 0.49 -22.32
C SER A 217 -1.05 0.40 -23.65
N LEU A 218 -2.30 -0.07 -23.60
CA LEU A 218 -3.16 -0.15 -24.77
C LEU A 218 -3.45 1.24 -25.35
N LEU A 219 -3.77 2.23 -24.51
CA LEU A 219 -4.00 3.61 -24.94
C LEU A 219 -2.74 4.23 -25.58
N LEU A 220 -1.57 4.00 -25.01
CA LEU A 220 -0.29 4.49 -25.56
C LEU A 220 0.03 3.85 -26.92
N LEU A 221 -0.28 2.56 -27.08
CA LEU A 221 -0.12 1.86 -28.35
C LEU A 221 -1.10 2.39 -29.41
N LEU A 222 -2.37 2.59 -29.05
CA LEU A 222 -3.41 3.11 -29.94
C LEU A 222 -3.11 4.55 -30.39
N THR A 223 -2.58 5.37 -29.47
CA THR A 223 -2.16 6.75 -29.78
C THR A 223 -0.79 6.83 -30.48
N ARG A 224 -0.15 5.68 -30.77
CA ARG A 224 1.16 5.56 -31.41
C ARG A 224 2.27 6.36 -30.70
N ARG A 225 2.11 6.58 -29.39
CA ARG A 225 3.13 7.23 -28.56
C ARG A 225 4.26 6.27 -28.20
N VAL A 226 3.99 4.96 -28.28
CA VAL A 226 4.88 3.87 -27.91
C VAL A 226 4.76 2.74 -28.93
N SER A 227 5.87 2.09 -29.27
CA SER A 227 5.92 0.94 -30.17
C SER A 227 5.72 -0.39 -29.43
N ARG A 228 5.36 -1.47 -30.14
CA ARG A 228 5.24 -2.82 -29.53
C ARG A 228 6.54 -3.37 -28.96
N HIS A 229 7.69 -2.78 -29.31
CA HIS A 229 9.00 -3.20 -28.85
C HIS A 229 9.51 -2.36 -27.67
N ASP A 230 8.79 -1.31 -27.28
CA ASP A 230 9.21 -0.44 -26.21
C ASP A 230 8.82 -1.07 -24.87
N ALA A 231 9.78 -1.18 -23.96
CA ALA A 231 9.50 -1.60 -22.59
C ALA A 231 8.68 -0.53 -21.86
N LEU A 232 7.46 -0.91 -21.46
CA LEU A 232 6.56 -0.08 -20.67
C LEU A 232 6.79 -0.33 -19.17
N PRO A 233 6.98 0.72 -18.36
CA PRO A 233 7.14 0.58 -16.91
C PRO A 233 5.83 0.11 -16.29
N TYR A 234 5.82 -1.14 -15.82
CA TYR A 234 4.63 -1.78 -15.24
C TYR A 234 4.54 -1.59 -13.72
N GLY A 235 5.69 -1.37 -13.08
CA GLY A 235 5.84 -1.26 -11.63
C GLY A 235 4.98 -0.16 -11.03
N GLN A 236 4.96 1.03 -11.64
CA GLN A 236 4.13 2.15 -11.20
C GLN A 236 2.62 1.81 -11.10
N TYR A 237 2.09 1.01 -12.03
CA TYR A 237 0.68 0.64 -12.01
C TYR A 237 0.38 -0.43 -10.96
N LEU A 238 1.31 -1.36 -10.73
CA LEU A 238 1.23 -2.31 -9.62
C LEU A 238 1.27 -1.61 -8.27
N ALA A 239 2.17 -0.64 -8.10
CA ALA A 239 2.25 0.17 -6.89
C ALA A 239 0.97 0.97 -6.66
N LEU A 240 0.39 1.57 -7.71
CA LEU A 240 -0.91 2.25 -7.61
C LEU A 240 -2.04 1.29 -7.20
N GLY A 241 -2.08 0.08 -7.75
CA GLY A 241 -3.03 -0.95 -7.32
C GLY A 241 -2.86 -1.34 -5.85
N GLY A 242 -1.61 -1.39 -5.39
CA GLY A 242 -1.27 -1.54 -3.98
C GLY A 242 -1.83 -0.42 -3.10
N ILE A 243 -1.61 0.84 -3.48
CA ILE A 243 -2.12 2.01 -2.74
C ILE A 243 -3.64 1.96 -2.64
N VAL A 244 -4.34 1.63 -3.73
CA VAL A 244 -5.81 1.50 -3.73
C VAL A 244 -6.26 0.42 -2.74
N MET A 245 -5.62 -0.74 -2.74
CA MET A 245 -5.97 -1.83 -1.80
C MET A 245 -5.55 -1.55 -0.34
N LEU A 246 -4.55 -0.70 -0.11
CA LEU A 246 -4.22 -0.23 1.23
C LEU A 246 -5.29 0.71 1.79
N ILE A 247 -5.87 1.57 0.94
CA ILE A 247 -6.86 2.56 1.36
C ILE A 247 -8.28 1.97 1.39
N TRP A 248 -8.70 1.23 0.37
CA TRP A 248 -10.09 0.76 0.21
C TRP A 248 -10.23 -0.78 0.18
N GLY A 249 -9.19 -1.52 0.56
CA GLY A 249 -9.18 -2.97 0.39
C GLY A 249 -10.27 -3.70 1.18
N GLN A 250 -10.68 -3.17 2.33
CA GLN A 250 -11.75 -3.79 3.13
C GLN A 250 -13.11 -3.64 2.44
N GLU A 251 -13.41 -2.45 1.96
CA GLU A 251 -14.64 -2.09 1.28
C GLU A 251 -14.77 -2.85 -0.04
N ILE A 252 -13.68 -2.93 -0.81
CA ILE A 252 -13.64 -3.68 -2.08
C ILE A 252 -13.92 -5.17 -1.84
N ILE A 253 -13.29 -5.78 -0.82
CA ILE A 253 -13.53 -7.19 -0.50
C ILE A 253 -14.95 -7.40 0.03
N ALA A 254 -15.43 -6.51 0.90
CA ALA A 254 -16.79 -6.59 1.43
C ALA A 254 -17.83 -6.51 0.31
N TRP A 255 -17.63 -5.64 -0.68
CA TRP A 255 -18.51 -5.54 -1.85
C TRP A 255 -18.48 -6.79 -2.74
N TYR A 256 -17.33 -7.45 -2.87
CA TYR A 256 -17.21 -8.70 -3.64
C TYR A 256 -17.87 -9.91 -2.94
N LEU A 257 -17.90 -9.92 -1.61
CA LEU A 257 -18.46 -11.02 -0.80
C LEU A 257 -19.94 -10.83 -0.44
N ALA A 258 -20.53 -9.66 -0.74
CA ALA A 258 -21.93 -9.34 -0.50
C ALA A 258 -22.85 -9.85 -1.63
#